data_AF-A0A354GKW3-F1
#
_entry.id   AF-A0A354GKW3-F1
#
_cell.length_a   1.000
_cell.length_b   1.000
_cell.length_c   1.000
_cell.angle_alpha   90.00
_cell.angle_beta   90.00
_cell.angle_gamma   90.00
#
_symmetry.space_group_name_H-M   'P 1'
#
loop_
_entity.id
_entity.type
_entity.pdbx_description
1 polymer ?
#
loop_
_entity_poly.entity_id
_entity_poly.type
_entity_poly.pdbx_seq_one_letter_code
_entity_poly.pdbx_strand_id
1 'polypeptide(L)'
;MPDIGGGTWGAARLAEIVQALQGRLEPGRGQRPGRPTDATWVHRAKIPMNEATAQKIARLAERASREGRKVSTMQMAAQLLEEAVASIPDAEG
;
A
#
# COMPACT_ATOMS: atom_id res chain seq x y z
N MET A 1 -17.09 -1.74 26.08
CA MET A 1 -16.66 -1.99 24.68
C MET A 1 -16.01 -0.73 24.17
N PRO A 2 -14.86 -0.77 23.47
CA PRO A 2 -14.34 0.46 22.89
C PRO A 2 -15.26 0.89 21.73
N ASP A 3 -15.59 2.17 21.75
CA ASP A 3 -16.26 2.92 20.70
C ASP A 3 -15.36 2.92 19.45
N ILE A 4 -15.63 2.01 18.51
CA ILE A 4 -14.95 1.99 17.21
C ILE A 4 -15.80 2.87 16.32
N GLY A 5 -15.44 4.16 16.31
CA GLY A 5 -16.17 5.25 15.67
C GLY A 5 -16.69 4.89 14.29
N GLY A 6 -18.00 4.67 14.22
CA GLY A 6 -18.75 4.60 12.98
C GLY A 6 -18.82 5.98 12.35
N GLY A 7 -18.21 6.13 11.17
CA GLY A 7 -18.53 7.19 10.22
C GLY A 7 -17.64 8.43 10.24
N THR A 8 -16.50 8.39 9.54
CA THR A 8 -15.83 9.59 8.96
C THR A 8 -14.98 9.30 7.72
N TRP A 9 -15.12 8.16 7.05
CA TRP A 9 -14.46 7.94 5.75
C TRP A 9 -15.39 8.40 4.61
N GLY A 10 -15.48 9.72 4.41
CA GLY A 10 -16.28 10.34 3.35
C GLY A 10 -15.45 10.78 2.13
N ALA A 11 -16.13 11.24 1.07
CA ALA A 11 -15.52 11.71 -0.19
C ALA A 11 -14.38 12.73 0.00
N ALA A 12 -14.43 13.57 1.04
CA ALA A 12 -13.36 14.49 1.40
C ALA A 12 -12.04 13.78 1.75
N ARG A 13 -12.11 12.69 2.52
CA ARG A 13 -10.93 11.90 2.89
C ARG A 13 -10.33 11.16 1.69
N LEU A 14 -11.18 10.66 0.80
CA LEU A 14 -10.72 10.07 -0.47
C LEU A 14 -10.02 11.12 -1.34
N ALA A 15 -10.56 12.34 -1.44
CA ALA A 15 -9.93 13.43 -2.20
C ALA A 15 -8.54 13.79 -1.65
N GLU A 16 -8.38 13.86 -0.32
CA GLU A 16 -7.06 14.06 0.32
C GLU A 16 -6.06 12.95 -0.03
N ILE A 17 -6.51 11.68 -0.03
CA ILE A 17 -5.67 10.53 -0.38
C ILE A 17 -5.24 10.62 -1.85
N VAL A 18 -6.16 10.94 -2.75
CA VAL A 18 -5.87 11.12 -4.18
C VAL A 18 -4.86 12.24 -4.39
N GLN A 19 -5.04 13.38 -3.73
CA GLN A 19 -4.13 14.51 -3.81
C GLN A 19 -2.72 14.14 -3.30
N ALA A 20 -2.64 13.46 -2.16
CA ALA A 20 -1.36 12.99 -1.62
C ALA A 20 -0.70 11.94 -2.53
N LEU A 21 -1.48 11.08 -3.19
CA LEU A 21 -0.97 10.10 -4.14
C LEU A 21 -0.40 10.79 -5.39
N GLN A 22 -1.17 11.72 -5.97
CA GLN A 22 -0.73 12.51 -7.13
C GLN A 22 0.58 13.26 -6.84
N GLY A 23 0.74 13.83 -5.65
CA GLY A 23 1.98 14.49 -5.23
C GLY A 23 3.20 13.56 -5.12
N ARG A 24 2.99 12.24 -5.02
CA ARG A 24 4.06 11.24 -4.90
C ARG A 24 4.36 10.52 -6.21
N LEU A 25 3.48 10.65 -7.21
CA LEU A 25 3.65 10.06 -8.52
C LEU A 25 4.51 10.97 -9.39
N GLU A 26 5.70 10.50 -9.78
CA GLU A 26 6.47 11.14 -10.83
C GLU A 26 5.81 10.85 -12.19
N PRO A 27 5.60 11.86 -13.05
CA PRO A 27 5.10 11.63 -14.41
C PRO A 27 6.04 10.67 -15.15
N GLY A 28 5.51 9.54 -15.60
CA GLY A 28 6.26 8.65 -16.47
C GLY A 28 6.58 9.37 -17.78
N ARG A 29 7.86 9.50 -18.15
CA ARG A 29 8.30 10.18 -19.38
C ARG A 29 7.95 9.42 -20.68
N GLY A 30 6.97 8.52 -20.65
CA GLY A 30 6.63 7.64 -21.78
C GLY A 30 7.72 6.64 -22.16
N GLN A 31 8.82 6.57 -21.41
CA GLN A 31 9.93 5.67 -21.69
C GLN A 31 9.69 4.35 -20.97
N ARG A 32 9.60 3.25 -21.73
CA ARG A 32 9.66 1.91 -21.15
C ARG A 32 11.10 1.70 -20.68
N PRO A 33 11.35 1.50 -19.38
CA PRO A 33 12.66 1.05 -18.95
C PRO A 33 12.96 -0.26 -19.69
N GLY A 34 14.15 -0.36 -20.28
CA GLY A 34 14.59 -1.57 -20.96
C GLY A 34 14.49 -2.80 -20.05
N ARG A 35 14.54 -3.99 -20.66
CA ARG A 35 14.52 -5.28 -19.94
C ARG A 35 15.56 -5.26 -18.79
N PRO A 36 15.21 -5.73 -17.58
CA PRO A 36 16.14 -5.74 -16.45
C PRO A 36 17.20 -6.83 -16.68
N THR A 37 18.29 -6.45 -17.33
CA THR A 37 19.56 -7.20 -17.38
C THR A 37 20.72 -6.35 -16.84
N ASP A 38 20.42 -5.13 -16.38
CA ASP A 38 21.39 -4.23 -15.78
C ASP A 38 21.55 -4.56 -14.28
N ALA A 39 22.77 -4.87 -13.85
CA ALA A 39 23.10 -5.19 -12.46
C ALA A 39 22.95 -3.98 -11.52
N THR A 40 22.82 -2.77 -12.06
CA THR A 40 22.55 -1.54 -11.30
C THR A 40 21.07 -1.30 -11.03
N TRP A 41 20.19 -2.21 -11.46
CA TRP A 41 18.74 -2.06 -11.32
C TRP A 41 18.29 -2.04 -9.85
N VAL A 42 18.05 -0.84 -9.33
CA VAL A 42 17.49 -0.64 -7.99
C VAL A 42 16.03 -1.05 -8.00
N HIS A 43 15.66 -1.97 -7.10
CA HIS A 43 14.30 -2.49 -6.98
C HIS A 43 13.34 -1.39 -6.46
N ARG A 44 12.86 -0.52 -7.35
CA ARG A 44 11.86 0.51 -7.00
C ARG A 44 10.50 -0.18 -6.83
N ALA A 45 9.90 -0.03 -5.65
CA ALA A 45 8.55 -0.55 -5.41
C ALA A 45 7.58 0.06 -6.43
N LYS A 46 6.75 -0.78 -7.07
CA LYS A 46 5.75 -0.33 -8.05
C LYS A 46 4.68 0.58 -7.43
N ILE A 47 4.50 0.48 -6.12
CA ILE A 47 3.57 1.29 -5.34
C ILE A 47 4.39 2.25 -4.49
N PRO A 48 4.27 3.57 -4.68
CA PRO A 48 4.95 4.54 -3.84
C PRO A 48 4.53 4.34 -2.38
N MET A 49 5.47 4.02 -1.51
CA MET A 49 5.28 3.90 -0.07
C MET A 49 6.39 4.65 0.65
N ASN A 50 6.10 5.29 1.78
CA ASN A 50 7.19 5.83 2.60
C ASN A 50 7.95 4.67 3.26
N GLU A 51 9.23 4.92 3.56
CA GLU A 51 10.12 3.88 4.09
C GLU A 51 9.63 3.30 5.42
N ALA A 52 9.09 4.14 6.30
CA ALA A 52 8.60 3.72 7.61
C ALA A 52 7.42 2.72 7.51
N THR A 53 6.49 2.96 6.59
CA THR A 53 5.36 2.06 6.30
C THR A 53 5.86 0.75 5.70
N ALA A 54 6.79 0.80 4.73
CA ALA A 54 7.36 -0.39 4.11
C ALA A 54 8.04 -1.30 5.15
N GLN A 55 8.85 -0.71 6.03
CA GLN A 55 9.49 -1.44 7.12
C GLN A 55 8.48 -2.00 8.13
N LYS A 56 7.42 -1.25 8.44
CA LYS A 56 6.36 -1.74 9.35
C LYS A 56 5.67 -2.98 8.77
N ILE A 57 5.32 -2.96 7.49
CA ILE A 57 4.69 -4.10 6.80
C ILE A 57 5.65 -5.29 6.77
N ALA A 58 6.94 -5.08 6.47
CA ALA A 58 7.94 -6.15 6.48
C ALA A 58 8.04 -6.83 7.86
N ARG A 59 8.06 -6.05 8.95
CA ARG A 59 8.04 -6.59 10.31
C ARG A 59 6.78 -7.36 10.64
N LEU A 60 5.62 -6.90 10.16
CA LEU A 60 4.35 -7.62 10.34
C LEU A 60 4.35 -8.95 9.58
N ALA A 61 4.87 -8.96 8.34
CA ALA A 61 4.98 -10.16 7.53
C ALA A 61 5.91 -11.21 8.16
N GLU A 62 7.06 -10.78 8.72
CA GLU A 62 7.96 -11.70 9.41
C GLU A 62 7.30 -12.29 10.68
N ARG A 63 6.61 -11.45 11.47
CA ARG A 63 5.88 -11.91 12.67
C ARG A 63 4.73 -12.88 12.36
N ALA A 64 4.10 -12.72 11.20
CA ALA A 64 3.01 -13.58 10.74
C ALA A 64 3.52 -14.90 10.15
N SER A 65 4.79 -14.95 9.76
CA SER A 65 5.41 -16.15 9.21
C SER A 65 5.62 -17.23 10.27
N ARG A 66 5.48 -18.50 9.88
CA ARG A 66 5.70 -19.67 10.73
C ARG A 66 6.57 -20.69 10.00
N GLU A 67 7.04 -21.71 10.72
CA GLU A 67 7.72 -22.84 10.10
C GLU A 67 6.84 -23.48 9.03
N GLY A 68 7.39 -23.67 7.82
CA GLY A 68 6.66 -24.21 6.66
C GLY A 68 5.77 -23.22 5.91
N ARG A 69 5.50 -22.01 6.43
CA ARG A 69 4.67 -21.00 5.75
C ARG A 69 5.20 -19.58 5.97
N LYS A 70 5.89 -19.07 4.95
CA LYS A 70 6.32 -17.67 4.88
C LYS A 70 5.20 -16.79 4.33
N VAL A 71 5.00 -15.65 4.99
CA VAL A 71 4.14 -14.56 4.52
C VAL A 71 5.06 -13.49 3.95
N SER A 72 4.92 -13.18 2.67
CA SER A 72 5.68 -12.11 2.03
C SER A 72 5.17 -10.73 2.44
N THR A 73 6.05 -9.73 2.39
CA THR A 73 5.68 -8.32 2.59
C THR A 73 4.53 -7.88 1.69
N MET A 74 4.49 -8.36 0.44
CA MET A 74 3.41 -8.05 -0.50
C MET A 74 2.06 -8.66 -0.06
N GLN A 75 2.05 -9.91 0.41
CA GLN A 75 0.84 -10.56 0.91
C GLN A 75 0.28 -9.84 2.14
N MET A 76 1.17 -9.44 3.06
CA MET A 76 0.78 -8.62 4.20
C MET A 76 0.22 -7.25 3.77
N ALA A 77 0.88 -6.58 2.82
CA ALA A 77 0.39 -5.31 2.28
C ALA A 77 -1.00 -5.45 1.62
N ALA A 78 -1.20 -6.51 0.84
CA ALA A 78 -2.48 -6.77 0.17
C ALA A 78 -3.60 -7.03 1.18
N GLN A 79 -3.35 -7.84 2.22
CA GLN A 79 -4.34 -8.10 3.27
C GLN A 79 -4.75 -6.83 4.02
N LEU A 80 -3.78 -5.98 4.38
CA LEU A 80 -4.06 -4.70 5.03
C LEU A 80 -4.83 -3.74 4.13
N LEU A 81 -4.56 -3.76 2.82
CA LEU A 81 -5.31 -2.96 1.84
C LEU A 81 -6.76 -3.46 1.74
N GLU A 82 -6.97 -4.77 1.67
CA GLU A 82 -8.30 -5.37 1.62
C GLU A 82 -9.16 -5.00 2.84
N GLU A 83 -8.59 -5.14 4.05
CA GLU A 83 -9.26 -4.74 5.29
C GLU A 83 -9.59 -3.24 5.32
N ALA A 84 -8.65 -2.40 4.88
CA ALA A 84 -8.87 -0.96 4.82
C ALA A 84 -9.99 -0.61 3.82
N VAL A 85 -10.01 -1.23 2.64
CA VAL A 85 -11.05 -1.00 1.62
C VAL A 85 -12.40 -1.50 2.10
N ALA A 86 -12.49 -2.67 2.73
CA ALA A 86 -13.73 -3.19 3.29
C ALA A 86 -14.35 -2.30 4.39
N SER A 87 -13.53 -1.47 5.03
CA SER A 87 -14.00 -0.48 6.02
C SER A 87 -14.51 0.83 5.40
N ILE A 88 -14.29 1.04 4.10
CA ILE A 88 -14.79 2.20 3.38
C ILE A 88 -16.24 1.88 2.95
N PRO A 89 -17.24 2.66 3.38
CA PRO A 89 -18.60 2.47 2.89
C PRO A 89 -18.66 2.80 1.39
N ASP A 90 -19.36 1.98 0.62
CA ASP A 90 -19.72 2.33 -0.75
C ASP A 90 -20.60 3.59 -0.70
N ALA A 91 -20.24 4.60 -1.49
CA ALA A 91 -21.08 5.77 -1.68
C ALA A 91 -22.28 5.39 -2.57
N GLU A 92 -23.20 4.61 -2.02
CA GLU A 92 -24.54 4.48 -2.58
C GLU A 92 -25.48 5.45 -1.85
N GLY A 93 -25.95 6.47 -2.60
CA GLY A 93 -27.18 7.25 -2.37
C GLY A 93 -27.41 7.86 -1.00
#